data_AF-A0A9W8VAF7-F1
#
_entry.id   AF-A0A9W8VAF7-F1
#
_cell.length_a   1.000
_cell.length_b   1.000
_cell.length_c   1.000
_cell.angle_alpha   90.00
_cell.angle_beta   90.00
_cell.angle_gamma   90.00
#
_symmetry.space_group_name_H-M   'P 1'
#
loop_
_entity.id
_entity.type
_entity.pdbx_description
1 polymer ?
#
loop_
_entity_poly.entity_id
_entity_poly.type
_entity_poly.pdbx_seq_one_letter_code
_entity_poly.pdbx_strand_id
1 'polypeptide(L)'
;MIDPPSNENAVMQLNMGEGKSTVIVPIVAIALGDASKLVRVIVIKPPSRWVIIQEVLGLISKFAGKSKSEFPKSLEFDDRHSERYPRIRLLRPDAEEAILSRVASSICDTGMPGFPIARQPRRTRDLIHHYVTYWELKIEDIQAVEESLFWDETTIGHILLL
;
A
#
# COMPACT_ATOMS: atom_id res chain seq x y z
N MET A 1 -12.90 -16.44 22.58
CA MET A 1 -12.29 -17.62 23.22
C MET A 1 -10.88 -17.19 23.66
N ILE A 2 -10.68 -16.91 24.96
CA ILE A 2 -9.52 -16.21 25.57
C ILE A 2 -8.97 -17.05 26.74
N ASP A 3 -9.01 -18.38 26.67
CA ASP A 3 -8.52 -19.22 27.76
C ASP A 3 -7.68 -20.38 27.21
N PRO A 4 -6.34 -20.27 27.22
CA PRO A 4 -5.47 -21.40 26.93
C PRO A 4 -5.51 -22.36 28.13
N PRO A 5 -5.73 -23.67 27.92
CA PRO A 5 -5.60 -24.64 29.00
C PRO A 5 -4.14 -24.65 29.50
N SER A 6 -3.95 -24.82 30.81
CA SER A 6 -2.70 -25.17 31.53
C SER A 6 -1.77 -24.08 32.12
N ASN A 7 -2.19 -22.83 32.34
CA ASN A 7 -1.38 -21.83 33.09
C ASN A 7 0.02 -21.60 32.49
N GLU A 8 0.15 -21.92 31.20
CA GLU A 8 1.36 -21.82 30.40
C GLU A 8 1.37 -20.53 29.58
N ASN A 9 2.56 -20.14 29.12
CA ASN A 9 2.72 -18.98 28.25
C ASN A 9 2.12 -19.29 26.87
N ALA A 10 1.11 -18.52 26.46
CA ALA A 10 0.52 -18.63 25.14
C ALA A 10 0.97 -17.44 24.26
N VAL A 11 1.43 -17.74 23.04
CA VAL A 11 1.71 -16.74 22.01
C VAL A 11 0.67 -16.90 20.92
N MET A 12 -0.16 -15.87 20.71
CA MET A 12 -1.05 -15.78 19.56
C MET A 12 -0.61 -14.63 18.67
N GLN A 13 -0.20 -14.97 17.46
CA GLN A 13 0.27 -14.05 16.43
C GLN A 13 -0.87 -13.78 15.44
N LEU A 14 -1.24 -12.52 15.27
CA LEU A 14 -2.12 -12.06 14.18
C LEU A 14 -1.30 -11.09 13.31
N ASN A 15 -0.94 -11.56 12.11
CA ASN A 15 0.03 -11.00 11.15
C ASN A 15 -0.48 -9.75 10.38
N MET A 16 0.26 -8.74 9.87
CA MET A 16 1.68 -8.26 9.78
C MET A 16 1.64 -6.70 9.69
N GLY A 17 2.71 -5.89 9.89
CA GLY A 17 3.96 -5.80 9.11
C GLY A 17 5.25 -6.34 9.77
N GLU A 18 5.96 -7.22 9.06
CA GLU A 18 6.69 -8.36 9.67
C GLU A 18 8.11 -8.15 10.21
N GLY A 19 8.80 -7.05 9.93
CA GLY A 19 10.24 -7.04 10.25
C GLY A 19 10.60 -6.73 11.70
N LYS A 20 9.82 -5.86 12.37
CA LYS A 20 10.23 -5.23 13.64
C LYS A 20 9.41 -5.69 14.83
N SER A 21 8.09 -5.78 14.67
CA SER A 21 7.19 -6.20 15.75
C SER A 21 7.39 -7.65 16.17
N THR A 22 7.71 -8.54 15.22
CA THR A 22 8.00 -9.96 15.47
C THR A 22 9.24 -10.18 16.34
N VAL A 23 10.19 -9.23 16.36
CA VAL A 23 11.43 -9.34 17.14
C VAL A 23 11.35 -8.51 18.43
N ILE A 24 10.84 -7.28 18.35
CA ILE A 24 10.81 -6.36 19.50
C ILE A 24 9.77 -6.80 20.54
N VAL A 25 8.60 -7.27 20.11
CA VAL A 25 7.52 -7.63 21.04
C VAL A 25 7.89 -8.81 21.93
N PRO A 26 8.44 -9.93 21.43
CA PRO A 26 8.90 -11.02 22.30
C PRO A 26 10.05 -10.59 23.24
N ILE A 27 11.02 -9.81 22.74
CA ILE A 27 12.15 -9.34 23.57
C ILE A 27 11.66 -8.46 24.73
N VAL A 28 10.77 -7.51 24.45
CA VAL A 28 10.21 -6.61 25.48
C VAL A 28 9.30 -7.37 26.44
N ALA A 29 8.49 -8.32 25.94
CA ALA A 29 7.63 -9.14 26.80
C ALA A 29 8.44 -10.02 27.76
N ILE A 30 9.54 -10.62 27.30
CA ILE A 30 10.46 -11.40 28.14
C ILE A 30 11.17 -10.50 29.15
N ALA A 31 11.63 -9.31 28.74
CA ALA A 31 12.33 -8.39 29.64
C ALA A 31 11.44 -7.81 30.74
N LEU A 32 10.13 -7.66 30.48
CA LEU A 32 9.17 -7.11 31.43
C LEU A 32 8.49 -8.19 32.30
N GLY A 33 8.61 -9.46 31.93
CA GLY A 33 8.08 -10.59 32.69
C GLY A 33 9.05 -11.00 33.79
N ASP A 34 8.57 -11.09 35.03
CA ASP A 34 9.19 -11.92 36.06
C ASP A 34 8.22 -13.06 36.36
N ALA A 35 8.69 -14.21 36.84
CA ALA A 35 7.85 -15.41 37.05
C ALA A 35 6.65 -15.23 37.99
N SER A 36 6.45 -14.03 38.54
CA SER A 36 5.28 -13.62 39.33
C SER A 36 4.35 -12.63 38.63
N LYS A 37 4.71 -12.10 37.44
CA LYS A 37 3.98 -11.07 36.70
C LYS A 37 3.68 -11.50 35.26
N LEU A 38 2.38 -11.57 34.96
CA LEU A 38 1.85 -11.76 33.62
C LEU A 38 1.94 -10.46 32.81
N VAL A 39 2.73 -10.46 31.74
CA VAL A 39 2.80 -9.34 30.78
C VAL A 39 1.75 -9.53 29.70
N ARG A 40 0.80 -8.59 29.60
CA ARG A 40 -0.21 -8.55 28.53
C ARG A 40 0.13 -7.42 27.55
N VAL A 41 0.56 -7.80 26.35
CA VAL A 41 0.83 -6.84 25.27
C VAL A 41 -0.43 -6.69 24.42
N ILE A 42 -1.04 -5.51 24.46
CA ILE A 42 -2.18 -5.17 23.60
C ILE A 42 -1.64 -4.31 22.46
N VAL A 43 -1.50 -4.92 21.29
CA VAL A 43 -1.16 -4.20 20.06
C VAL A 43 -2.47 -3.80 19.39
N ILE A 44 -2.78 -2.51 19.40
CA ILE A 44 -3.87 -1.98 18.58
C ILE A 44 -3.40 -2.05 17.14
N LYS A 45 -4.16 -2.70 16.26
CA LYS A 45 -3.93 -2.71 14.82
C LYS A 45 -4.20 -1.29 14.29
N PRO A 46 -3.28 -0.72 13.51
CA PRO A 46 -3.74 -0.05 12.30
C PRO A 46 -2.86 -0.46 11.11
N PRO A 47 -3.19 -0.12 9.84
CA PRO A 47 -4.48 0.17 9.18
C PRO A 47 -4.47 -0.31 7.69
N SER A 48 -5.60 -0.39 6.98
CA SER A 48 -5.62 -0.64 5.51
C SER A 48 -4.66 0.25 4.71
N ARG A 49 -4.41 1.48 5.16
CA ARG A 49 -3.54 2.46 4.50
C ARG A 49 -2.10 2.00 4.26
N TRP A 50 -1.48 1.24 5.17
CA TRP A 50 -0.09 0.80 4.96
C TRP A 50 0.02 -0.28 3.88
N VAL A 51 -1.01 -1.12 3.74
CA VAL A 51 -1.06 -2.13 2.66
C VAL A 51 -1.11 -1.43 1.31
N ILE A 52 -1.95 -0.39 1.17
CA ILE A 52 -2.02 0.41 -0.07
C ILE A 52 -0.66 1.00 -0.43
N ILE A 53 0.03 1.62 0.54
CA ILE A 53 1.35 2.22 0.31
C ILE A 53 2.34 1.16 -0.18
N GLN A 54 2.34 -0.04 0.42
CA GLN A 54 3.21 -1.13 -0.01
C GLN A 54 2.85 -1.65 -1.42
N GLU A 55 1.56 -1.78 -1.75
CA GLU A 55 1.10 -2.16 -3.09
C GLU A 55 1.53 -1.14 -4.14
N VAL A 56 1.31 0.15 -3.88
CA VAL A 56 1.69 1.25 -4.79
C VAL A 56 3.20 1.30 -4.99
N LEU A 57 4.00 1.19 -3.92
CA LEU A 57 5.45 1.10 -4.02
C LEU A 57 5.89 -0.16 -4.79
N GLY A 58 5.21 -1.29 -4.60
CA GLY A 58 5.43 -2.51 -5.37
C GLY A 58 5.22 -2.30 -6.87
N LEU A 59 4.14 -1.61 -7.25
CA LEU A 59 3.86 -1.25 -8.64
C LEU A 59 4.89 -0.28 -9.21
N ILE A 60 5.27 0.76 -8.46
CA ILE A 60 6.30 1.73 -8.87
C ILE A 60 7.63 1.01 -9.13
N SER A 61 8.07 0.15 -8.21
CA SER A 61 9.27 -0.68 -8.37
C SER A 61 9.20 -1.55 -9.63
N LYS A 62 8.09 -2.26 -9.82
CA LYS A 62 7.85 -3.14 -10.98
C LYS A 62 7.89 -2.37 -12.30
N PHE A 63 7.20 -1.25 -12.40
CA PHE A 63 7.12 -0.48 -13.64
C PHE A 63 8.39 0.31 -13.91
N ALA A 64 9.08 0.83 -12.90
CA ALA A 64 10.40 1.43 -13.06
C ALA A 64 11.42 0.39 -13.58
N GLY A 65 11.44 -0.81 -13.02
CA GLY A 65 12.32 -1.89 -13.50
C GLY A 65 12.07 -2.24 -14.98
N LYS A 66 10.81 -2.33 -15.39
CA LYS A 66 10.43 -2.58 -16.80
C LYS A 66 10.76 -1.40 -17.73
N SER A 67 10.62 -0.17 -17.24
CA SER A 67 10.86 1.06 -18.00
C SER A 67 12.34 1.41 -18.16
N LYS A 68 13.26 0.73 -17.47
CA LYS A 68 14.71 1.04 -17.50
C LYS A 68 15.32 1.00 -18.91
N SER A 69 14.95 0.00 -19.72
CA SER A 69 15.45 -0.12 -21.10
C SER A 69 14.83 0.90 -22.06
N GLU A 70 13.60 1.33 -21.77
CA GLU A 70 12.84 2.29 -22.56
C GLU A 70 13.29 3.73 -22.29
N PHE A 71 13.67 4.03 -21.04
CA PHE A 71 14.03 5.37 -20.57
C PHE A 71 15.44 5.46 -19.96
N PRO A 72 16.51 5.00 -20.64
CA PRO A 72 17.84 4.87 -20.05
C PRO A 72 18.50 6.22 -19.66
N LYS A 73 18.00 7.35 -20.18
CA LYS A 73 18.49 8.70 -19.87
C LYS A 73 17.56 9.47 -18.92
N SER A 74 16.35 8.96 -18.70
CA SER A 74 15.28 9.63 -17.96
C SER A 74 14.97 8.91 -16.64
N LEU A 75 15.44 7.67 -16.48
CA LEU A 75 15.22 6.82 -15.32
C LEU A 75 16.53 6.15 -14.87
N GLU A 76 16.89 6.33 -13.60
CA GLU A 76 17.87 5.49 -12.93
C GLU A 76 17.16 4.47 -12.04
N PHE A 77 17.51 3.19 -12.23
CA PHE A 77 16.97 2.09 -11.45
C PHE A 77 18.12 1.17 -11.00
N ASP A 78 18.35 1.12 -9.68
CA ASP A 78 19.34 0.28 -9.02
C ASP A 78 18.67 -0.74 -8.09
N ASP A 79 18.65 -1.98 -8.57
CA ASP A 79 18.14 -3.20 -7.93
C ASP A 79 19.25 -4.19 -7.57
N ARG A 80 20.51 -3.74 -7.47
CA ARG A 80 21.68 -4.63 -7.23
C ARG A 80 21.60 -5.47 -5.94
N HIS A 81 20.67 -5.17 -5.04
CA HIS A 81 20.42 -5.92 -3.83
C HIS A 81 18.93 -6.29 -3.78
N SER A 82 18.62 -7.57 -3.91
CA SER A 82 17.23 -8.09 -3.97
C SER A 82 16.46 -7.94 -2.65
N GLU A 83 17.16 -7.69 -1.54
CA GLU A 83 16.60 -7.62 -0.19
C GLU A 83 16.19 -6.20 0.23
N ARG A 84 16.38 -5.21 -0.66
CA ARG A 84 16.01 -3.81 -0.42
C ARG A 84 15.05 -3.32 -1.51
N TYR A 85 14.24 -2.33 -1.14
CA TYR A 85 13.52 -1.56 -2.14
C TYR A 85 14.53 -0.89 -3.10
N PRO A 86 14.32 -0.96 -4.43
CA PRO A 86 15.28 -0.44 -5.39
C PRO A 86 15.41 1.08 -5.26
N ARG A 87 16.59 1.60 -5.59
CA ARG A 87 16.77 3.05 -5.70
C ARG A 87 16.29 3.49 -7.08
N ILE A 88 15.27 4.33 -7.09
CA ILE A 88 14.63 4.84 -8.30
C ILE A 88 14.85 6.35 -8.33
N ARG A 89 15.36 6.88 -9.45
CA ARG A 89 15.45 8.34 -9.69
C ARG A 89 14.79 8.66 -11.03
N LEU A 90 13.78 9.51 -10.99
CA LEU A 90 13.14 10.09 -12.17
C LEU A 90 13.91 11.37 -12.51
N LEU A 91 14.61 11.37 -13.64
CA LEU A 91 15.46 12.47 -14.07
C LEU A 91 14.74 13.44 -15.01
N ARG A 92 13.69 12.96 -15.69
CA ARG A 92 12.93 13.73 -16.68
C ARG A 92 11.44 13.36 -16.65
N PRO A 93 10.54 14.28 -17.05
CA PRO A 93 9.09 14.08 -16.96
C PRO A 93 8.54 12.93 -17.83
N ASP A 94 9.18 12.62 -18.96
CA ASP A 94 8.77 11.54 -19.87
C ASP A 94 8.72 10.17 -19.17
N ALA A 95 9.75 9.85 -18.38
CA ALA A 95 9.79 8.61 -17.61
C ALA A 95 8.81 8.63 -16.43
N GLU A 96 8.65 9.78 -15.78
CA GLU A 96 7.70 9.96 -14.67
C GLU A 96 6.26 9.72 -15.13
N GLU A 97 5.81 10.46 -16.15
CA GLU A 97 4.46 10.33 -16.71
C GLU A 97 4.16 8.91 -17.17
N ALA A 98 5.11 8.27 -17.86
CA ALA A 98 4.95 6.90 -18.33
C ALA A 98 4.83 5.89 -17.18
N ILE A 99 5.62 6.03 -16.11
CA ILE A 99 5.57 5.13 -14.95
C ILE A 99 4.28 5.36 -14.15
N LEU A 100 3.93 6.62 -13.86
CA LEU A 100 2.72 6.96 -13.11
C LEU A 100 1.46 6.51 -13.86
N SER A 101 1.41 6.72 -15.18
CA SER A 101 0.31 6.23 -16.02
C SER A 101 0.17 4.70 -15.97
N ARG A 102 1.28 3.96 -16.04
CA ARG A 102 1.27 2.49 -15.92
C ARG A 102 0.81 2.01 -14.54
N VAL A 103 1.23 2.69 -13.48
CA VAL A 103 0.79 2.41 -12.10
C VAL A 103 -0.71 2.65 -11.97
N ALA A 104 -1.21 3.82 -12.38
CA ALA A 104 -2.62 4.18 -12.30
C ALA A 104 -3.51 3.23 -13.12
N SER A 105 -3.10 2.90 -14.35
CA SER A 105 -3.78 1.91 -15.18
C SER A 105 -3.83 0.55 -14.50
N SER A 106 -2.72 0.07 -13.95
CA SER A 106 -2.69 -1.20 -13.22
C SER A 106 -3.64 -1.20 -12.03
N ILE A 107 -3.68 -0.12 -11.23
CA ILE A 107 -4.59 0.01 -10.09
C ILE A 107 -6.04 -0.01 -10.55
N CYS A 108 -6.40 0.73 -11.60
CA CYS A 108 -7.76 0.78 -12.11
C CYS A 108 -8.20 -0.56 -12.72
N ASP A 109 -7.27 -1.33 -13.29
CA ASP A 109 -7.55 -2.63 -13.89
C ASP A 109 -7.65 -3.76 -12.86
N THR A 110 -6.76 -3.82 -11.88
CA THR A 110 -6.70 -4.94 -10.93
C THR A 110 -7.33 -4.64 -9.58
N GLY A 111 -7.45 -3.37 -9.22
CA GLY A 111 -7.79 -2.93 -7.87
C GLY A 111 -6.70 -3.21 -6.85
N MET A 112 -6.99 -2.89 -5.59
CA MET A 112 -6.12 -3.13 -4.44
C MET A 112 -6.96 -3.61 -3.24
N PRO A 113 -6.36 -4.23 -2.21
CA PRO A 113 -7.04 -4.53 -0.96
C PRO A 113 -7.67 -3.25 -0.35
N GLY A 114 -8.98 -3.28 -0.08
CA GLY A 114 -9.72 -2.10 0.37
C GLY A 114 -10.13 -1.12 -0.74
N PHE A 115 -9.75 -1.38 -1.99
CA PHE A 115 -10.05 -0.53 -3.14
C PHE A 115 -10.52 -1.37 -4.35
N PRO A 116 -11.81 -1.82 -4.38
CA PRO A 116 -12.33 -2.76 -5.37
C PRO A 116 -12.70 -2.10 -6.71
N ILE A 117 -11.90 -1.15 -7.20
CA ILE A 117 -12.15 -0.38 -8.43
C ILE A 117 -12.29 -1.26 -9.68
N ALA A 118 -11.61 -2.41 -9.73
CA ALA A 118 -11.71 -3.35 -10.84
C ALA A 118 -13.13 -3.90 -11.09
N ARG A 119 -14.01 -3.83 -10.07
CA ARG A 119 -15.41 -4.26 -10.19
C ARG A 119 -16.34 -3.16 -10.73
N GLN A 120 -15.84 -1.93 -10.86
CA GLN A 120 -16.63 -0.80 -11.33
C GLN A 120 -16.75 -0.82 -12.86
N PRO A 121 -17.82 -0.21 -13.42
CA PRO A 121 -17.96 -0.03 -14.86
C PRO A 121 -16.74 0.67 -15.46
N ARG A 122 -16.37 0.33 -16.71
CA ARG A 122 -15.21 0.94 -17.40
C ARG A 122 -15.20 2.46 -17.31
N ARG A 123 -16.36 3.10 -17.54
CA ARG A 123 -16.52 4.55 -17.43
C ARG A 123 -16.07 5.10 -16.06
N THR A 124 -16.42 4.44 -14.96
CA THR A 124 -16.04 4.85 -13.61
C THR A 124 -14.54 4.66 -13.38
N ARG A 125 -13.96 3.56 -13.88
CA ARG A 125 -12.51 3.34 -13.81
C ARG A 125 -11.74 4.39 -14.61
N ASP A 126 -12.22 4.76 -15.79
CA ASP A 126 -11.60 5.76 -16.66
C ASP A 126 -11.65 7.16 -16.03
N LEU A 127 -12.79 7.50 -15.40
CA LEU A 127 -12.94 8.73 -14.62
C LEU A 127 -11.99 8.78 -13.42
N ILE A 128 -11.92 7.71 -12.63
CA ILE A 128 -11.01 7.64 -11.49
C ILE A 128 -9.55 7.66 -11.95
N HIS A 129 -9.21 6.98 -13.05
CA HIS A 129 -7.89 7.05 -13.65
C HIS A 129 -7.54 8.49 -14.00
N HIS A 130 -8.44 9.21 -14.67
CA HIS A 130 -8.24 10.62 -15.00
C HIS A 130 -8.06 11.47 -13.73
N TYR A 131 -8.89 11.22 -12.72
CA TYR A 131 -8.86 11.90 -11.42
C TYR A 131 -7.52 11.75 -10.69
N VAL A 132 -6.87 10.58 -10.74
CA VAL A 132 -5.59 10.34 -10.05
C VAL A 132 -4.36 10.66 -10.89
N THR A 133 -4.48 10.86 -12.21
CA THR A 133 -3.32 11.15 -13.07
C THR A 133 -3.21 12.59 -13.53
N TYR A 134 -4.28 13.39 -13.48
CA TYR A 134 -4.28 14.77 -13.98
C TYR A 134 -4.52 15.78 -12.86
N TRP A 135 -3.74 16.85 -12.87
CA TRP A 135 -3.89 17.98 -11.94
C TRP A 135 -5.06 18.90 -12.33
N GLU A 136 -5.28 19.10 -13.64
CA GLU A 136 -6.37 19.92 -14.17
C GLU A 136 -7.57 19.04 -14.48
N LEU A 137 -8.51 18.96 -13.52
CA LEU A 137 -9.73 18.18 -13.65
C LEU A 137 -10.91 19.09 -14.02
N LYS A 138 -11.78 18.61 -14.91
CA LYS A 138 -13.05 19.29 -15.18
C LYS A 138 -14.00 19.09 -14.00
N ILE A 139 -14.78 20.13 -13.68
CA ILE A 139 -15.78 20.07 -12.59
C ILE A 139 -16.74 18.90 -12.79
N GLU A 140 -17.12 18.62 -14.04
CA GLU A 140 -17.97 17.50 -14.43
C GLU A 140 -17.37 16.13 -14.06
N ASP A 141 -16.05 15.98 -14.24
CA ASP A 141 -15.35 14.73 -13.92
C ASP A 141 -15.17 14.57 -12.40
N ILE A 142 -14.92 15.67 -11.68
CA ILE A 142 -14.87 15.68 -10.21
C ILE A 142 -16.23 15.25 -9.65
N GLN A 143 -17.33 15.88 -10.09
CA GLN A 143 -18.68 15.52 -9.64
C GLN A 143 -19.03 14.07 -9.97
N ALA A 144 -18.70 13.60 -11.18
CA ALA A 144 -18.97 12.23 -11.58
C ALA A 144 -18.22 11.18 -10.72
N VAL A 145 -17.07 11.54 -10.14
CA VAL A 145 -16.32 10.68 -9.21
C VAL A 145 -16.85 10.83 -7.79
N GLU A 146 -16.99 12.05 -7.27
CA GLU A 146 -17.36 12.33 -5.88
C GLU A 146 -18.82 11.98 -5.56
N GLU A 147 -19.72 12.06 -6.53
CA GLU A 147 -21.13 11.67 -6.37
C GLU A 147 -21.37 10.18 -6.69
N SER A 148 -20.33 9.45 -7.11
CA SER A 148 -20.46 8.04 -7.41
C SER A 148 -20.68 7.20 -6.15
N LEU A 149 -21.41 6.10 -6.27
CA LEU A 149 -21.57 5.11 -5.20
C LEU A 149 -20.23 4.46 -4.78
N PHE A 150 -19.18 4.66 -5.57
CA PHE A 150 -17.84 4.19 -5.24
C PHE A 150 -17.09 5.17 -4.33
N TRP A 151 -17.51 6.43 -4.22
CA TRP A 151 -16.88 7.46 -3.40
C TRP A 151 -17.57 7.55 -2.03
N ASP A 152 -17.16 6.67 -1.12
CA ASP A 152 -17.72 6.58 0.23
C ASP A 152 -16.60 6.68 1.30
N GLU A 153 -16.98 6.70 2.59
CA GLU A 153 -16.03 6.80 3.70
C GLU A 153 -14.96 5.70 3.69
N THR A 154 -15.23 4.57 3.05
CA THR A 154 -14.29 3.45 2.95
C THR A 154 -13.30 3.60 1.81
N THR A 155 -13.64 4.27 0.71
CA THR A 155 -12.77 4.43 -0.47
C THR A 155 -12.06 5.79 -0.53
N ILE A 156 -12.64 6.86 0.02
CA ILE A 156 -12.05 8.23 0.02
C ILE A 156 -10.66 8.21 0.66
N GLY A 157 -10.51 7.53 1.80
CA GLY A 157 -9.23 7.42 2.50
C GLY A 157 -8.14 6.64 1.74
N HIS A 158 -8.51 5.94 0.67
CA HIS A 158 -7.60 5.19 -0.20
C HIS A 158 -7.17 6.02 -1.42
N ILE A 159 -8.06 6.88 -1.94
CA ILE A 159 -7.80 7.72 -3.12
C ILE A 159 -6.88 8.90 -2.75
N LEU A 160 -7.04 9.49 -1.56
CA LEU A 160 -6.21 10.61 -1.07
C LEU A 160 -4.74 10.26 -0.77
N LEU A 161 -4.32 9.02 -1.02
CA LEU A 161 -2.94 8.55 -0.86
C LEU A 161 -2.20 8.40 -2.19
N LEU A 162 -2.91 8.52 -3.31
CA LEU A 162 -2.39 8.59 -4.66
C LEU A 162 -2.38 10.05 -5.11
#